data_AF-A0A960Q3Z3-F1
#
_entry.id   AF-A0A960Q3Z3-F1
#
_cell.length_a   1.000
_cell.length_b   1.000
_cell.length_c   1.000
_cell.angle_alpha   90.00
_cell.angle_beta   90.00
_cell.angle_gamma   90.00
#
_symmetry.space_group_name_H-M   'P 1'
#
loop_
_entity.id
_entity.type
_entity.pdbx_description
1 polymer ?
#
loop_
_entity_poly.entity_id
_entity_poly.type
_entity_poly.pdbx_seq_one_letter_code
_entity_poly.pdbx_strand_id
1 'polypeptide(L)'
;TGSDEKPVHQVTLSAFELARHTVTFEAYDAFCEAAGLDKPGDEGFGRGRRPVINISWFDAVAYCNWLSEQAELKPVYTIKGEKVTANWQANGYRLPTEAEWEYAAREGGKEVRFGNGKDNADPKEINFNGSESHEYSVVGDFRAKTTPVGSFPPNALGLYDVSGNVYEWCWDW
;
A
#
# COMPACT_ATOMS: atom_id res chain seq x y z
N THR A 1 15.12 11.97 -5.27
CA THR A 1 15.48 10.85 -4.39
C THR A 1 16.11 11.44 -3.16
N GLY A 2 15.58 11.12 -1.98
CA GLY A 2 16.06 11.63 -0.69
C GLY A 2 17.51 11.24 -0.41
N SER A 3 18.12 11.83 0.63
CA SER A 3 19.47 11.45 1.07
C SER A 3 19.56 9.97 1.49
N ASP A 4 18.44 9.43 1.97
CA ASP A 4 18.35 8.10 2.57
C ASP A 4 18.07 7.01 1.51
N GLU A 5 17.82 7.40 0.25
CA GLU A 5 17.60 6.53 -0.91
C GLU A 5 18.91 6.25 -1.69
N LYS A 6 20.07 6.45 -1.05
CA LYS A 6 21.40 6.27 -1.66
C LYS A 6 22.27 5.32 -0.84
N PRO A 7 23.17 4.55 -1.48
CA PRO A 7 23.38 4.47 -2.94
C PRO A 7 22.32 3.60 -3.64
N VAL A 8 22.13 3.85 -4.93
CA VAL A 8 21.40 2.93 -5.81
C VAL A 8 22.08 1.57 -5.72
N HIS A 9 21.30 0.53 -5.42
CA HIS A 9 21.78 -0.83 -5.28
C HIS A 9 20.88 -1.79 -6.07
N GLN A 10 21.45 -2.91 -6.50
CA GLN A 10 20.69 -3.93 -7.23
C GLN A 10 20.11 -4.94 -6.26
N VAL A 11 18.81 -5.23 -6.42
CA VAL A 11 18.11 -6.28 -5.69
C VAL A 11 17.60 -7.31 -6.70
N THR A 12 17.74 -8.59 -6.38
CA THR A 12 17.13 -9.68 -7.16
C THR A 12 15.86 -10.13 -6.45
N LEU A 13 14.72 -10.01 -7.12
CA LEU A 13 13.43 -10.43 -6.60
C LEU A 13 13.02 -11.77 -7.23
N SER A 14 12.46 -12.66 -6.42
CA SER A 14 11.70 -13.80 -6.94
C SER A 14 10.35 -13.31 -7.47
N ALA A 15 9.67 -14.10 -8.30
CA ALA A 15 8.31 -13.75 -8.71
C ALA A 15 7.37 -13.66 -7.49
N PHE A 16 6.49 -12.66 -7.49
CA PHE A 16 5.54 -12.41 -6.42
C PHE A 16 4.23 -11.83 -7.00
N GLU A 17 3.19 -11.83 -6.17
CA GLU A 17 1.91 -11.18 -6.46
C GLU A 17 1.73 -10.00 -5.51
N LEU A 18 1.10 -8.92 -5.98
CA LEU A 18 0.76 -7.75 -5.19
C LEU A 18 -0.70 -7.39 -5.39
N ALA A 19 -1.37 -6.95 -4.32
CA ALA A 19 -2.75 -6.50 -4.39
C ALA A 19 -2.88 -5.34 -5.38
N ARG A 20 -3.89 -5.42 -6.27
CA ARG A 20 -4.15 -4.41 -7.31
C ARG A 20 -4.47 -3.03 -6.75
N HIS A 21 -5.05 -3.00 -5.56
CA HIS A 21 -5.47 -1.81 -4.84
C HIS A 21 -5.03 -1.96 -3.38
N THR A 22 -4.88 -0.82 -2.70
CA THR A 22 -4.80 -0.78 -1.24
C THR A 22 -6.02 -1.44 -0.60
N VAL A 23 -5.82 -2.01 0.60
CA VAL A 23 -6.90 -2.64 1.37
C VAL A 23 -7.97 -1.61 1.67
N THR A 24 -9.22 -1.94 1.36
CA THR A 24 -10.36 -1.04 1.54
C THR A 24 -10.97 -1.17 2.93
N PHE A 25 -11.70 -0.13 3.37
CA PHE A 25 -12.50 -0.20 4.59
C PHE A 25 -13.51 -1.34 4.56
N GLU A 26 -14.18 -1.62 3.43
CA GLU A 26 -15.11 -2.76 3.34
C GLU A 26 -14.43 -4.12 3.59
N ALA A 27 -13.21 -4.31 3.08
CA ALA A 27 -12.48 -5.56 3.28
C ALA A 27 -11.92 -5.67 4.70
N TYR A 28 -11.45 -4.56 5.26
CA TYR A 28 -10.94 -4.51 6.62
C TYR A 28 -12.06 -4.61 7.67
N ASP A 29 -13.25 -4.07 7.38
CA ASP A 29 -14.43 -4.19 8.24
C ASP A 29 -14.87 -5.64 8.39
N ALA A 30 -14.79 -6.44 7.32
CA ALA A 30 -15.07 -7.87 7.39
C ALA A 30 -14.07 -8.61 8.30
N PHE A 31 -12.79 -8.20 8.30
CA PHE A 31 -11.80 -8.70 9.24
C PHE A 31 -12.15 -8.32 10.68
N CYS A 32 -12.45 -7.04 10.95
CA CYS A 32 -12.84 -6.59 12.29
C CYS A 32 -14.06 -7.36 12.82
N GLU A 33 -15.07 -7.56 11.98
CA GLU A 33 -16.28 -8.30 12.35
C GLU A 33 -15.97 -9.78 12.66
N ALA A 34 -15.16 -10.44 11.83
CA ALA A 34 -14.77 -11.83 12.04
C ALA A 34 -13.91 -12.03 13.30
N ALA A 35 -13.05 -11.06 13.61
CA ALA A 35 -12.13 -11.10 14.74
C ALA A 35 -12.71 -10.50 16.04
N GLY A 36 -13.91 -9.91 16.00
CA GLY A 36 -14.51 -9.21 17.14
C GLY A 36 -13.73 -7.96 17.57
N LEU A 37 -13.10 -7.27 16.62
CA LEU A 37 -12.30 -6.07 16.84
C LEU A 37 -13.11 -4.80 16.57
N ASP A 38 -12.72 -3.71 17.22
CA ASP A 38 -13.22 -2.39 16.87
C ASP A 38 -12.75 -1.97 15.47
N LYS A 39 -13.64 -1.28 14.75
CA LYS A 39 -13.34 -0.76 13.41
C LYS A 39 -12.49 0.51 13.52
N PRO A 40 -11.44 0.68 12.69
CA PRO A 40 -10.64 1.90 12.69
C PRO A 40 -11.47 3.10 12.23
N GLY A 41 -11.16 4.28 12.77
CA GLY A 41 -11.82 5.54 12.42
C GLY A 41 -11.55 5.94 10.97
N ASP A 42 -12.55 6.54 10.31
CA ASP A 42 -12.49 6.94 8.90
C ASP A 42 -12.26 8.44 8.67
N GLU A 43 -11.93 9.20 9.74
CA GLU A 43 -11.79 10.67 9.74
C GLU A 43 -13.01 11.42 9.18
N GLY A 44 -14.19 10.77 9.12
CA GLY A 44 -15.37 11.33 8.45
C GLY A 44 -15.24 11.41 6.92
N PHE A 45 -14.22 10.79 6.32
CA PHE A 45 -14.04 10.73 4.86
C PHE A 45 -14.97 9.74 4.18
N GLY A 46 -15.58 8.84 4.96
CA GLY A 46 -16.41 7.73 4.53
C GLY A 46 -15.63 6.42 4.41
N ARG A 47 -16.38 5.31 4.49
CA ARG A 47 -15.88 3.93 4.41
C ARG A 47 -16.09 3.31 3.01
N GLY A 48 -16.24 1.99 2.94
CA GLY A 48 -16.51 1.25 1.71
C GLY A 48 -15.24 1.02 0.90
N ARG A 49 -15.27 1.37 -0.39
CA ARG A 49 -14.14 1.21 -1.32
C ARG A 49 -12.98 2.19 -1.12
N ARG A 50 -13.00 2.99 -0.05
CA ARG A 50 -11.86 3.86 0.32
C ARG A 50 -10.79 3.03 1.01
N PRO A 51 -9.50 3.37 0.86
CA PRO A 51 -8.45 2.67 1.59
C PRO A 51 -8.70 2.77 3.09
N VAL A 52 -8.48 1.66 3.80
CA VAL A 52 -8.47 1.69 5.26
C VAL A 52 -7.32 2.58 5.72
N ILE A 53 -7.59 3.43 6.70
CA ILE A 53 -6.62 4.31 7.35
C ILE A 53 -6.68 4.10 8.85
N ASN A 54 -5.76 4.73 9.59
CA ASN A 54 -5.68 4.63 11.05
C ASN A 54 -5.50 3.20 11.56
N ILE A 55 -4.69 2.41 10.87
CA ILE A 55 -4.25 1.08 11.30
C ILE A 55 -2.75 1.08 11.56
N SER A 56 -2.33 0.36 12.59
CA SER A 56 -0.92 0.15 12.88
C SER A 56 -0.30 -0.88 11.92
N TRP A 57 1.02 -0.97 11.93
CA TRP A 57 1.73 -2.04 11.25
C TRP A 57 1.32 -3.43 11.80
N PHE A 58 1.08 -3.55 13.12
CA PHE A 58 0.63 -4.80 13.74
C PHE A 58 -0.76 -5.23 13.26
N ASP A 59 -1.65 -4.27 13.06
CA ASP A 59 -2.97 -4.49 12.48
C ASP A 59 -2.88 -5.02 11.05
N ALA A 60 -1.99 -4.43 10.24
CA ALA A 60 -1.79 -4.84 8.86
C ALA A 60 -1.22 -6.28 8.73
N VAL A 61 -0.28 -6.68 9.59
CA VAL A 61 0.23 -8.06 9.60
C VAL A 61 -0.81 -9.06 10.12
N ALA A 62 -1.63 -8.67 11.10
CA ALA A 62 -2.74 -9.51 11.58
C ALA A 62 -3.79 -9.72 10.48
N TYR A 63 -4.13 -8.66 9.73
CA TYR A 63 -5.00 -8.74 8.56
C TYR A 63 -4.45 -9.70 7.48
N CYS A 64 -3.14 -9.64 7.19
CA CYS A 64 -2.51 -10.56 6.24
C CYS A 64 -2.64 -12.04 6.67
N ASN A 65 -2.45 -12.33 7.96
CA ASN A 65 -2.65 -13.67 8.49
C ASN A 65 -4.11 -14.11 8.37
N TRP A 66 -5.06 -13.26 8.77
CA TRP A 66 -6.49 -13.56 8.64
C TRP A 66 -6.88 -13.84 7.18
N LEU A 67 -6.41 -13.02 6.24
CA LEU A 67 -6.67 -13.21 4.82
C LEU A 67 -6.07 -14.53 4.30
N SER A 68 -4.90 -14.92 4.82
CA SER A 68 -4.28 -16.21 4.51
C SER A 68 -5.17 -17.36 4.95
N GLU A 69 -5.72 -17.29 6.16
CA GLU A 69 -6.63 -18.31 6.69
C GLU A 69 -7.93 -18.38 5.89
N GLN A 70 -8.51 -17.24 5.50
CA GLN A 70 -9.72 -17.22 4.65
C GLN A 70 -9.48 -17.85 3.27
N ALA A 71 -8.25 -17.79 2.77
CA ALA A 71 -7.85 -18.40 1.50
C ALA A 71 -7.28 -19.82 1.64
N GLU A 72 -7.34 -20.42 2.84
CA GLU A 72 -6.76 -21.74 3.15
C GLU A 72 -5.24 -21.83 2.87
N LEU A 73 -4.53 -20.69 3.01
CA LEU A 73 -3.09 -20.57 2.86
C LEU A 73 -2.39 -20.57 4.22
N LYS A 74 -1.10 -20.93 4.23
CA LYS A 74 -0.31 -20.90 5.46
C LYS A 74 0.01 -19.43 5.83
N PRO A 75 -0.36 -18.94 7.02
CA PRO A 75 0.01 -17.59 7.44
C PRO A 75 1.52 -17.37 7.43
N VAL A 76 1.95 -16.19 6.97
CA VAL A 76 3.37 -15.82 6.91
C VAL A 76 3.88 -15.44 8.29
N TYR A 77 3.08 -14.74 9.10
CA TYR A 77 3.55 -14.16 10.35
C TYR A 77 3.21 -15.04 11.55
N THR A 78 4.16 -15.14 12.49
CA THR A 78 3.90 -15.55 13.87
C THR A 78 3.97 -14.33 14.76
N ILE A 79 2.88 -14.03 15.48
CA ILE A 79 2.74 -12.86 16.35
C ILE A 79 2.78 -13.33 17.81
N LYS A 80 3.71 -12.77 18.61
CA LYS A 80 3.88 -13.07 20.04
C LYS A 80 4.09 -11.77 20.81
N GLY A 81 2.99 -11.19 21.30
CA GLY A 81 3.01 -9.81 21.81
C GLY A 81 3.46 -8.87 20.69
N GLU A 82 4.42 -8.00 20.98
CA GLU A 82 5.00 -7.06 20.00
C GLU A 82 6.03 -7.71 19.07
N LYS A 83 6.37 -9.00 19.27
CA LYS A 83 7.32 -9.71 18.42
C LYS A 83 6.60 -10.37 17.25
N VAL A 84 6.93 -9.96 16.04
CA VAL A 84 6.44 -10.55 14.78
C VAL A 84 7.60 -11.18 14.01
N THR A 85 7.45 -12.44 13.61
CA THR A 85 8.44 -13.14 12.78
C THR A 85 7.80 -13.70 11.52
N ALA A 86 8.44 -13.50 10.36
CA ALA A 86 7.97 -14.00 9.08
C ALA A 86 8.57 -15.38 8.74
N ASN A 87 7.72 -16.29 8.28
CA ASN A 87 8.12 -17.53 7.60
C ASN A 87 8.02 -17.31 6.09
N TRP A 88 9.14 -16.97 5.46
CA TRP A 88 9.23 -16.65 4.02
C TRP A 88 8.94 -17.83 3.08
N GLN A 89 8.79 -19.03 3.64
CA GLN A 89 8.45 -20.26 2.92
C GLN A 89 6.95 -20.57 3.01
N ALA A 90 6.18 -19.76 3.74
CA ALA A 90 4.73 -19.81 3.69
C ALA A 90 4.21 -19.22 2.37
N ASN A 91 3.03 -19.66 1.96
CA ASN A 91 2.36 -19.25 0.73
C ASN A 91 1.18 -18.30 0.98
N GLY A 92 1.02 -17.78 2.19
CA GLY A 92 -0.02 -16.83 2.55
C GLY A 92 0.30 -15.39 2.18
N TYR A 93 -0.66 -14.52 2.46
CA TYR A 93 -0.52 -13.07 2.30
C TYR A 93 0.43 -12.49 3.34
N ARG A 94 1.07 -11.38 2.95
CA ARG A 94 2.00 -10.61 3.76
C ARG A 94 2.10 -9.18 3.23
N LEU A 95 2.69 -8.30 4.02
CA LEU A 95 3.17 -7.02 3.51
C LEU A 95 4.28 -7.25 2.47
N PRO A 96 4.34 -6.43 1.42
CA PRO A 96 5.48 -6.44 0.50
C PRO A 96 6.74 -6.02 1.25
N THR A 97 7.92 -6.45 0.79
CA THR A 97 9.16 -5.78 1.17
C THR A 97 9.22 -4.40 0.51
N GLU A 98 10.03 -3.48 1.04
CA GLU A 98 10.25 -2.17 0.41
C GLU A 98 10.74 -2.33 -1.03
N ALA A 99 11.64 -3.29 -1.28
CA ALA A 99 12.14 -3.56 -2.63
C ALA A 99 11.06 -4.11 -3.58
N GLU A 100 10.17 -4.99 -3.10
CA GLU A 100 9.03 -5.47 -3.90
C GLU A 100 8.05 -4.34 -4.20
N TRP A 101 7.76 -3.50 -3.21
CA TRP A 101 6.88 -2.35 -3.36
C TRP A 101 7.46 -1.34 -4.35
N GLU A 102 8.75 -0.98 -4.22
CA GLU A 102 9.41 -0.06 -5.15
C GLU A 102 9.48 -0.63 -6.57
N TYR A 103 9.83 -1.90 -6.74
CA TYR A 103 9.83 -2.56 -8.04
C TYR A 103 8.47 -2.46 -8.73
N ALA A 104 7.40 -2.74 -7.97
CA ALA A 104 6.02 -2.67 -8.44
C ALA A 104 5.57 -1.22 -8.75
N ALA A 105 5.90 -0.27 -7.86
CA ALA A 105 5.61 1.15 -8.04
C ALA A 105 6.31 1.72 -9.28
N ARG A 106 7.54 1.27 -9.54
CA ARG A 106 8.34 1.60 -10.74
C ARG A 106 7.96 0.82 -12.00
N GLU A 107 6.75 0.29 -12.09
CA GLU A 107 6.28 -0.46 -13.27
C GLU A 107 7.17 -1.64 -13.68
N GLY A 108 7.71 -2.35 -12.70
CA GLY A 108 8.64 -3.45 -12.93
C GLY A 108 10.10 -3.00 -12.99
N GLY A 109 10.46 -2.01 -12.16
CA GLY A 109 11.84 -1.52 -12.01
C GLY A 109 12.30 -0.52 -13.07
N LYS A 110 11.39 0.18 -13.75
CA LYS A 110 11.72 1.27 -14.68
C LYS A 110 12.20 2.52 -13.93
N GLU A 111 12.95 3.36 -14.62
CA GLU A 111 13.37 4.67 -14.12
C GLU A 111 12.24 5.70 -14.27
N VAL A 112 11.15 5.52 -13.51
CA VAL A 112 10.04 6.49 -13.41
C VAL A 112 9.99 7.08 -12.00
N ARG A 113 9.55 8.34 -11.87
CA ARG A 113 9.49 9.02 -10.57
C ARG A 113 8.22 8.70 -9.79
N PHE A 114 7.09 8.58 -10.48
CA PHE A 114 5.80 8.36 -9.87
C PHE A 114 5.17 7.07 -10.38
N GLY A 115 4.35 6.48 -9.51
CA GLY A 115 3.69 5.20 -9.75
C GLY A 115 2.62 5.22 -10.83
N ASN A 116 2.40 6.34 -11.54
CA ASN A 116 1.63 6.38 -12.78
C ASN A 116 2.52 6.30 -14.05
N GLY A 117 3.79 5.95 -13.88
CA GLY A 117 4.77 5.83 -14.97
C GLY A 117 5.30 7.17 -15.50
N LYS A 118 5.12 8.27 -14.75
CA LYS A 118 5.51 9.62 -15.18
C LYS A 118 6.56 10.24 -14.25
N ASP A 119 7.21 11.28 -14.75
CA ASP A 119 8.22 12.03 -14.00
C ASP A 119 7.67 13.25 -13.27
N ASN A 120 6.42 13.64 -13.51
CA ASN A 120 5.73 14.72 -12.80
C ASN A 120 4.39 14.22 -12.25
N ALA A 121 4.09 14.55 -10.99
CA ALA A 121 2.83 14.26 -10.34
C ALA A 121 1.76 15.30 -10.71
N ASP A 122 0.60 14.84 -11.18
CA ASP A 122 -0.57 15.66 -11.49
C ASP A 122 -1.75 15.31 -10.56
N PRO A 123 -2.36 16.26 -9.84
CA PRO A 123 -3.50 16.00 -8.95
C PRO A 123 -4.75 15.44 -9.66
N LYS A 124 -4.78 15.47 -10.99
CA LYS A 124 -5.80 14.82 -11.83
C LYS A 124 -5.56 13.32 -11.99
N GLU A 125 -4.35 12.84 -11.72
CA GLU A 125 -3.92 11.46 -11.92
C GLU A 125 -3.40 10.81 -10.63
N ILE A 126 -3.14 11.58 -9.58
CA ILE A 126 -2.64 11.12 -8.29
C ILE A 126 -3.36 11.91 -7.20
N ASN A 127 -3.80 11.25 -6.13
CA ASN A 127 -4.37 11.96 -4.98
C ASN A 127 -3.26 12.40 -4.01
N PHE A 128 -2.80 13.65 -4.12
CA PHE A 128 -1.85 14.25 -3.20
C PHE A 128 -2.24 15.70 -2.88
N ASN A 129 -1.43 16.39 -2.06
CA ASN A 129 -1.60 17.83 -1.88
C ASN A 129 -1.12 18.61 -3.11
N GLY A 130 -2.04 18.95 -4.00
CA GLY A 130 -1.77 19.75 -5.19
C GLY A 130 -1.79 21.26 -4.98
N SER A 131 -1.96 21.78 -3.74
CA SER A 131 -2.16 23.21 -3.52
C SER A 131 -0.93 24.07 -3.80
N GLU A 132 0.27 23.47 -3.76
CA GLU A 132 1.54 24.14 -3.91
C GLU A 132 2.41 23.44 -4.96
N SER A 133 3.31 24.22 -5.57
CA SER A 133 4.28 23.68 -6.52
C SER A 133 5.43 23.06 -5.75
N HIS A 134 5.74 21.80 -6.05
CA HIS A 134 6.94 21.13 -5.57
C HIS A 134 7.82 20.72 -6.77
N GLU A 135 9.06 20.32 -6.49
CA GLU A 135 9.91 19.71 -7.50
C GLU A 135 9.19 18.47 -8.03
N TYR A 136 8.97 18.42 -9.35
CA TYR A 136 8.24 17.34 -10.04
C TYR A 136 6.74 17.24 -9.75
N SER A 137 6.05 18.32 -9.38
CA SER A 137 4.58 18.33 -9.31
C SER A 137 3.99 19.50 -10.09
N VAL A 138 2.76 19.31 -10.59
CA VAL A 138 1.93 20.41 -11.09
C VAL A 138 0.91 20.84 -10.03
N VAL A 139 0.69 22.15 -9.92
CA VAL A 139 -0.32 22.72 -9.03
C VAL A 139 -1.73 22.35 -9.52
N GLY A 140 -2.62 21.99 -8.61
CA GLY A 140 -3.98 21.60 -8.91
C GLY A 140 -4.80 21.35 -7.64
N ASP A 141 -5.75 20.42 -7.74
CA ASP A 141 -6.68 20.14 -6.66
C ASP A 141 -5.99 19.58 -5.41
N PHE A 142 -6.41 20.04 -4.24
CA PHE A 142 -6.14 19.37 -2.96
C PHE A 142 -7.45 18.86 -2.37
N ARG A 143 -7.65 17.54 -2.41
CA ARG A 143 -8.90 16.91 -1.96
C ARG A 143 -9.05 16.89 -0.44
N ALA A 144 -7.95 16.99 0.30
CA ALA A 144 -7.89 16.91 1.77
C ALA A 144 -8.57 15.67 2.37
N LYS A 145 -8.71 14.60 1.58
CA LYS A 145 -9.22 13.29 1.97
C LYS A 145 -8.75 12.23 0.98
N THR A 146 -8.88 10.97 1.35
CA THR A 146 -8.65 9.84 0.46
C THR A 146 -9.63 9.88 -0.73
N THR A 147 -9.50 8.95 -1.67
CA THR A 147 -10.48 8.66 -2.72
C THR A 147 -10.75 7.17 -2.75
N PRO A 148 -11.92 6.71 -3.25
CA PRO A 148 -12.14 5.28 -3.50
C PRO A 148 -10.99 4.70 -4.34
N VAL A 149 -10.57 3.48 -4.02
CA VAL A 149 -9.44 2.85 -4.72
C VAL A 149 -9.73 2.73 -6.22
N GLY A 150 -8.72 2.99 -7.03
CA GLY A 150 -8.84 2.98 -8.49
C GLY A 150 -9.59 4.18 -9.07
N SER A 151 -9.62 5.31 -8.36
CA SER A 151 -10.16 6.57 -8.89
C SER A 151 -9.30 7.20 -9.99
N PHE A 152 -8.03 6.79 -10.07
CA PHE A 152 -7.03 7.30 -10.99
C PHE A 152 -6.49 6.19 -11.91
N PRO A 153 -5.78 6.53 -13.01
CA PRO A 153 -5.19 5.53 -13.89
C PRO A 153 -4.22 4.60 -13.15
N PRO A 154 -4.17 3.31 -13.52
CA PRO A 154 -3.15 2.41 -13.02
C PRO A 154 -1.80 2.65 -13.69
N ASN A 155 -0.78 2.06 -13.09
CA ASN A 155 0.53 1.89 -13.71
C ASN A 155 0.52 0.77 -14.78
N ALA A 156 1.63 0.58 -15.50
CA ALA A 156 1.73 -0.43 -16.56
C ALA A 156 1.57 -1.90 -16.08
N LEU A 157 1.68 -2.18 -14.78
CA LEU A 157 1.40 -3.48 -14.17
C LEU A 157 -0.07 -3.65 -13.76
N GLY A 158 -0.90 -2.60 -13.94
CA GLY A 158 -2.30 -2.60 -13.55
C GLY A 158 -2.53 -2.27 -12.07
N LEU A 159 -1.51 -1.78 -11.36
CA LEU A 159 -1.61 -1.36 -9.95
C LEU A 159 -2.12 0.07 -9.84
N TYR A 160 -2.98 0.32 -8.87
CA TYR A 160 -3.62 1.62 -8.65
C TYR A 160 -3.12 2.26 -7.37
N ASP A 161 -3.13 3.59 -7.33
CA ASP A 161 -2.84 4.38 -6.13
C ASP A 161 -1.45 4.14 -5.50
N VAL A 162 -0.53 3.48 -6.22
CA VAL A 162 0.89 3.28 -5.86
C VAL A 162 1.69 4.58 -5.71
N SER A 163 1.07 5.71 -6.06
CA SER A 163 1.48 7.02 -5.60
C SER A 163 0.24 7.77 -5.14
N GLY A 164 0.33 8.41 -3.96
CA GLY A 164 -0.76 9.18 -3.36
C GLY A 164 -1.81 8.33 -2.64
N ASN A 165 -2.94 8.96 -2.34
CA ASN A 165 -4.08 8.43 -1.57
C ASN A 165 -3.76 8.13 -0.10
N VAL A 166 -2.88 7.16 0.18
CA VAL A 166 -2.42 6.77 1.53
C VAL A 166 -0.98 6.29 1.48
N TYR A 167 -0.27 6.34 2.62
CA TYR A 167 0.98 5.59 2.77
C TYR A 167 0.67 4.10 2.96
N GLU A 168 1.57 3.25 2.44
CA GLU A 168 1.40 1.79 2.46
C GLU A 168 2.49 1.15 3.32
N TRP A 169 2.09 0.31 4.28
CA TRP A 169 3.03 -0.40 5.14
C TRP A 169 3.81 -1.45 4.34
N CYS A 170 5.13 -1.40 4.42
CA CYS A 170 6.03 -2.47 4.00
C CYS A 170 6.46 -3.32 5.20
N TRP A 171 7.04 -4.49 4.91
CA TRP A 171 7.61 -5.36 5.94
C TRP A 171 8.81 -4.73 6.66
N ASP A 172 9.65 -4.02 5.91
CA ASP A 172 10.89 -3.42 6.38
C ASP A 172 10.66 -2.27 7.38
N TRP A 173 11.68 -2.01 8.21
CA TRP A 173 11.69 -1.05 9.32
C TRP A 173 12.52 0.19 8.99
#